data_AF-A0A7J3CVS0-F1
#
_entry.id   AF-A0A7J3CVS0-F1
#
_cell.length_a   1.000
_cell.length_b   1.000
_cell.length_c   1.000
_cell.angle_alpha   90.00
_cell.angle_beta   90.00
_cell.angle_gamma   90.00
#
_symmetry.space_group_name_H-M   'P 1'
#
loop_
_entity.id
_entity.type
_entity.pdbx_description
1 polymer ?
#
loop_
_entity_poly.entity_id
_entity_poly.type
_entity_poly.pdbx_seq_one_letter_code
_entity_poly.pdbx_strand_id
1 'polypeptide(L)'
;MKKRIKGEKKNRGVAVSYIAAFSTAILVFVLGIWLGNYIASSKSLELQRTQEKLISRFFGLELRNEMVKYQDICALSWGDIWKDKVEMGQKVINLETRLGKENPDVLQEKEVYELIEIKVILLLREIRERCKENFTTILYFYTNKKNDPKGDWRESENQGYVLDSIGAAHNMKGKSTPVYIFAFDINIENPVINYLKNLYNITRVPALVINEHTYTGLMTKNEIEKILEK
;
A
#
# COMPACT_ATOMS: atom_id res chain seq x y z
N MET A 1 -8.54 76.75 42.62
CA MET A 1 -9.41 75.57 42.41
C MET A 1 -9.48 75.21 40.92
N LYS A 2 -8.43 74.60 40.33
CA LYS A 2 -8.41 74.21 38.90
C LYS A 2 -7.29 73.20 38.60
N LYS A 3 -7.42 71.96 39.09
CA LYS A 3 -6.44 70.88 38.79
C LYS A 3 -7.04 69.48 38.56
N ARG A 4 -8.36 69.33 38.35
CA ARG A 4 -9.00 68.01 38.28
C ARG A 4 -9.54 67.53 36.92
N ILE A 5 -9.36 68.26 35.82
CA ILE A 5 -10.04 67.91 34.54
C ILE A 5 -9.09 67.32 33.46
N LYS A 6 -7.76 67.31 33.67
CA LYS A 6 -6.79 66.80 32.65
C LYS A 6 -6.48 65.30 32.72
N GLY A 7 -6.91 64.58 33.76
CA GLY A 7 -6.60 63.15 33.96
C GLY A 7 -7.50 62.18 33.18
N GLU A 8 -8.79 62.49 33.00
CA GLU A 8 -9.76 61.56 32.39
C GLU A 8 -9.63 61.41 30.88
N LYS A 9 -9.27 62.49 30.15
CA LYS A 9 -9.15 62.44 28.69
C LYS A 9 -7.95 61.61 28.21
N LYS A 10 -6.87 61.54 29.00
CA LYS A 10 -5.65 60.78 28.65
C LYS A 10 -5.85 59.26 28.79
N ASN A 11 -6.54 58.81 29.84
CA ASN A 11 -6.86 57.38 30.03
C ASN A 11 -7.86 56.85 28.99
N ARG A 12 -8.79 57.69 28.51
CA ARG A 12 -9.77 57.29 27.51
C ARG A 12 -9.15 57.02 26.14
N GLY A 13 -8.14 57.81 25.74
CA GLY A 13 -7.40 57.57 24.49
C GLY A 13 -6.57 56.27 24.53
N VAL A 14 -5.93 56.01 25.67
CA VAL A 14 -5.10 54.81 25.89
C VAL A 14 -5.97 53.55 25.94
N ALA A 15 -7.11 53.58 26.65
CA ALA A 15 -8.05 52.47 26.69
C ALA A 15 -8.66 52.14 25.31
N VAL A 16 -8.97 53.16 24.49
CA VAL A 16 -9.48 52.97 23.13
C VAL A 16 -8.42 52.32 22.23
N SER A 17 -7.14 52.69 22.37
CA SER A 17 -6.04 52.04 21.64
C SER A 17 -5.85 50.57 22.02
N TYR A 18 -5.97 50.22 23.32
CA TYR A 18 -5.90 48.82 23.75
C TYR A 18 -7.10 47.99 23.29
N ILE A 19 -8.32 48.56 23.31
CA ILE A 19 -9.52 47.90 22.81
C ILE A 19 -9.44 47.68 21.29
N ALA A 20 -8.91 48.65 20.54
CA ALA A 20 -8.68 48.51 19.11
C ALA A 20 -7.67 47.38 18.80
N ALA A 21 -6.54 47.35 19.50
CA ALA A 21 -5.52 46.30 19.33
C ALA A 21 -6.04 44.90 19.71
N PHE A 22 -6.85 44.80 20.77
CA PHE A 22 -7.48 43.54 21.17
C PHE A 22 -8.49 43.05 20.12
N SER A 23 -9.24 43.98 19.53
CA SER A 23 -10.24 43.67 18.50
C SER A 23 -9.58 43.16 17.21
N THR A 24 -8.45 43.76 16.79
CA THR A 24 -7.70 43.28 15.63
C THR A 24 -7.07 41.92 15.88
N ALA A 25 -6.54 41.67 17.07
CA ALA A 25 -5.98 40.37 17.44
C ALA A 25 -7.04 39.25 17.41
N ILE A 26 -8.24 39.50 17.96
CA ILE A 26 -9.37 38.55 17.88
C ILE A 26 -9.75 38.26 16.44
N LEU A 27 -9.82 39.30 15.60
CA LEU A 27 -10.24 39.16 14.22
C LEU A 27 -9.25 38.29 13.41
N VAL A 28 -7.94 38.52 13.62
CA VAL A 28 -6.89 37.69 13.02
C VAL A 28 -6.95 36.24 13.54
N PHE A 29 -7.19 36.06 14.84
CA PHE A 29 -7.28 34.73 15.45
C PHE A 29 -8.49 33.93 14.95
N VAL A 30 -9.66 34.57 14.84
CA VAL A 30 -10.88 33.95 14.31
C VAL A 30 -10.72 33.60 12.84
N LEU A 31 -10.11 34.49 12.03
CA LEU A 31 -9.79 34.18 10.63
C LEU A 31 -8.81 33.01 10.51
N GLY A 32 -7.81 32.94 11.39
CA GLY A 32 -6.86 31.84 11.46
C GLY A 32 -7.52 30.50 11.79
N ILE A 33 -8.41 30.48 12.78
CA ILE A 33 -9.18 29.28 13.14
C ILE A 33 -10.13 28.88 11.99
N TRP A 34 -10.78 29.85 11.35
CA TRP A 34 -11.70 29.58 10.25
C TRP A 34 -10.97 28.98 9.03
N LEU A 35 -9.84 29.57 8.63
CA LEU A 35 -8.97 29.03 7.58
C LEU A 35 -8.39 27.67 7.95
N GLY A 36 -7.93 27.51 9.20
CA GLY A 36 -7.41 26.24 9.72
C GLY A 36 -8.46 25.13 9.66
N ASN A 37 -9.69 25.42 10.09
CA ASN A 37 -10.80 24.48 10.04
C ASN A 37 -11.23 24.16 8.59
N TYR A 38 -11.19 25.14 7.69
CA TYR A 38 -11.48 24.91 6.26
C TYR A 38 -10.46 23.94 5.62
N ILE A 39 -9.17 24.11 5.92
CA ILE A 39 -8.09 23.23 5.44
C ILE A 39 -8.11 21.86 6.16
N ALA A 40 -8.46 21.81 7.44
CA ALA A 40 -8.60 20.55 8.17
C ALA A 40 -9.81 19.72 7.66
N SER A 41 -10.92 20.40 7.34
CA SER A 41 -12.12 19.74 6.81
C SER A 41 -11.91 19.19 5.40
N SER A 42 -11.09 19.84 4.55
CA SER A 42 -10.76 19.31 3.23
C SER A 42 -9.90 18.03 3.30
N LYS A 43 -8.97 17.94 4.24
CA LYS A 43 -8.19 16.71 4.50
C LYS A 43 -9.06 15.55 5.00
N SER A 44 -10.09 15.83 5.80
CA SER A 44 -11.03 14.78 6.27
C SER A 44 -11.94 14.26 5.14
N LEU A 45 -12.30 15.11 4.18
CA LEU A 45 -13.06 14.75 2.97
C LEU A 45 -12.23 13.94 1.97
N GLU A 46 -10.92 14.20 1.88
CA GLU A 46 -10.00 13.44 1.03
C GLU A 46 -9.82 12.00 1.54
N LEU A 47 -9.68 11.82 2.86
CA LEU A 47 -9.61 10.50 3.50
C LEU A 47 -10.89 9.67 3.28
N GLN A 48 -12.07 10.28 3.38
CA GLN A 48 -13.35 9.59 3.12
C GLN A 48 -13.52 9.19 1.65
N ARG A 49 -13.13 10.05 0.70
CA ARG A 49 -13.21 9.75 -0.74
C ARG A 49 -12.24 8.65 -1.16
N THR A 50 -11.07 8.56 -0.55
CA THR A 50 -10.14 7.45 -0.80
C THR A 50 -10.77 6.13 -0.33
N GLN A 51 -11.35 6.08 0.86
CA GLN A 51 -12.04 4.88 1.35
C GLN A 51 -13.21 4.43 0.45
N GLU A 52 -14.07 5.34 0.01
CA GLU A 52 -15.21 5.02 -0.88
C GLU A 52 -14.74 4.48 -2.25
N LYS A 53 -13.68 5.06 -2.81
CA LYS A 53 -13.10 4.61 -4.08
C LYS A 53 -12.45 3.24 -3.97
N LEU A 54 -11.84 2.93 -2.83
CA LEU A 54 -11.24 1.63 -2.55
C LEU A 54 -12.30 0.54 -2.40
N ILE A 55 -13.36 0.82 -1.65
CA ILE A 55 -14.53 -0.06 -1.53
C ILE A 55 -15.14 -0.32 -2.91
N SER A 56 -15.35 0.72 -3.71
CA SER A 56 -15.88 0.58 -5.07
C SER A 56 -14.98 -0.25 -5.98
N ARG A 57 -13.65 -0.07 -5.91
CA ARG A 57 -12.69 -0.88 -6.66
C ARG A 57 -12.67 -2.34 -6.20
N PHE A 58 -12.72 -2.58 -4.89
CA PHE A 58 -12.80 -3.92 -4.32
C PHE A 58 -14.08 -4.64 -4.78
N PHE A 59 -15.24 -3.98 -4.66
CA PHE A 59 -16.51 -4.50 -5.18
C PHE A 59 -16.48 -4.69 -6.70
N GLY A 60 -15.86 -3.81 -7.46
CA GLY A 60 -15.70 -3.96 -8.91
C GLY A 60 -14.84 -5.17 -9.29
N LEU A 61 -13.80 -5.46 -8.50
CA LEU A 61 -12.97 -6.66 -8.67
C LEU A 61 -13.71 -7.94 -8.26
N GLU A 62 -14.48 -7.88 -7.16
CA GLU A 62 -15.36 -8.96 -6.72
C GLU A 62 -16.40 -9.30 -7.80
N LEU A 63 -17.11 -8.28 -8.30
CA LEU A 63 -18.09 -8.42 -9.37
C LEU A 63 -17.45 -8.94 -10.66
N ARG A 64 -16.28 -8.42 -11.06
CA ARG A 64 -15.54 -8.95 -12.22
C ARG A 64 -15.24 -10.44 -12.04
N ASN A 65 -14.77 -10.86 -10.86
CA ASN A 65 -14.50 -12.27 -10.58
C ASN A 65 -15.76 -13.13 -10.63
N GLU A 66 -16.89 -12.65 -10.09
CA GLU A 66 -18.17 -13.36 -10.21
C GLU A 66 -18.64 -13.43 -11.67
N MET A 67 -18.45 -12.39 -12.47
CA MET A 67 -18.76 -12.41 -13.91
C MET A 67 -17.85 -13.35 -14.70
N VAL A 68 -16.57 -13.46 -14.33
CA VAL A 68 -15.63 -14.43 -14.91
C VAL A 68 -16.09 -15.87 -14.65
N LYS A 69 -16.75 -16.16 -13.52
CA LYS A 69 -17.34 -17.50 -13.28
C LYS A 69 -18.47 -17.85 -14.26
N TYR A 70 -19.12 -16.87 -14.87
CA TYR A 70 -20.13 -17.10 -15.92
C TYR A 70 -19.53 -17.28 -17.32
N GLN A 71 -18.25 -16.94 -17.49
CA GLN A 71 -17.46 -17.31 -18.67
C GLN A 71 -16.64 -18.58 -18.38
N ASP A 72 -16.18 -19.27 -19.44
CA ASP A 72 -15.23 -20.36 -19.26
C ASP A 72 -13.93 -19.78 -18.69
N ILE A 73 -13.62 -20.09 -17.43
CA ILE A 73 -12.40 -19.65 -16.73
C ILE A 73 -11.12 -20.03 -17.49
N CYS A 74 -11.17 -21.10 -18.28
CA CYS A 74 -10.05 -21.55 -19.10
C CYS A 74 -9.88 -20.75 -20.39
N ALA A 75 -10.90 -19.98 -20.81
CA ALA A 75 -10.83 -19.05 -21.92
C ALA A 75 -10.40 -17.64 -21.49
N LEU A 76 -10.13 -17.42 -20.20
CA LEU A 76 -9.71 -16.14 -19.66
C LEU A 76 -8.33 -15.73 -20.18
N SER A 77 -8.23 -14.53 -20.76
CA SER A 77 -6.95 -13.94 -21.16
C SER A 77 -6.12 -13.56 -19.93
N TRP A 78 -5.22 -14.45 -19.51
CA TRP A 78 -4.30 -14.19 -18.39
C TRP A 78 -3.37 -12.99 -18.66
N GLY A 79 -3.06 -12.72 -19.93
CA GLY A 79 -2.17 -11.62 -20.33
C GLY A 79 -2.66 -10.25 -19.87
N ASP A 80 -3.97 -10.00 -19.92
CA ASP A 80 -4.55 -8.71 -19.54
C ASP A 80 -4.55 -8.53 -18.02
N ILE A 81 -4.88 -9.58 -17.26
CA ILE A 81 -4.83 -9.56 -15.78
C ILE A 81 -3.41 -9.34 -15.29
N TRP A 82 -2.44 -10.01 -15.92
CA TRP A 82 -1.03 -9.84 -15.57
C TRP A 82 -0.53 -8.44 -15.91
N LYS A 83 -0.93 -7.88 -17.06
CA LYS A 83 -0.61 -6.50 -17.43
C LYS A 83 -1.17 -5.50 -16.43
N ASP A 84 -2.43 -5.63 -16.05
CA ASP A 84 -3.07 -4.79 -15.04
C ASP A 84 -2.30 -4.86 -13.71
N LYS A 85 -1.90 -6.05 -13.28
CA LYS A 85 -1.08 -6.27 -12.06
C LYS A 85 0.26 -5.56 -12.12
N VAL A 86 0.97 -5.65 -13.25
CA VAL A 86 2.27 -4.99 -13.45
C VAL A 86 2.11 -3.47 -13.43
N GLU A 87 1.09 -2.93 -14.11
CA GLU A 87 0.83 -1.48 -14.11
C GLU A 87 0.48 -0.94 -12.72
N MET A 88 -0.28 -1.70 -11.93
CA MET A 88 -0.57 -1.34 -10.53
C MET A 88 0.70 -1.37 -9.67
N GLY A 89 1.53 -2.40 -9.79
CA GLY A 89 2.80 -2.48 -9.08
C GLY A 89 3.72 -1.29 -9.40
N GLN A 90 3.81 -0.91 -10.68
CA GLN A 90 4.61 0.25 -11.08
C GLN A 90 4.08 1.56 -10.48
N LYS A 91 2.76 1.71 -10.34
CA LYS A 91 2.16 2.88 -9.67
C LYS A 91 2.56 2.95 -8.20
N VAL A 92 2.55 1.81 -7.50
CA VAL A 92 3.00 1.72 -6.10
C VAL A 92 4.48 2.11 -5.99
N ILE A 93 5.36 1.56 -6.82
CA ILE A 93 6.80 1.88 -6.83
C ILE A 93 7.04 3.38 -7.09
N ASN A 94 6.29 3.95 -8.04
CA ASN A 94 6.39 5.39 -8.35
C ASN A 94 5.94 6.26 -7.17
N LEU A 95 4.92 5.84 -6.41
CA LEU A 95 4.47 6.52 -5.19
C LEU A 95 5.51 6.40 -4.07
N GLU A 96 6.05 5.20 -3.83
CA GLU A 96 7.13 4.96 -2.87
C GLU A 96 8.34 5.86 -3.13
N THR A 97 8.73 6.00 -4.40
CA THR A 97 9.86 6.84 -4.82
C THR A 97 9.62 8.32 -4.52
N ARG A 98 8.37 8.79 -4.65
CA ARG A 98 8.00 10.21 -4.49
C ARG A 98 7.74 10.61 -3.04
N LEU A 99 7.09 9.73 -2.28
CA LEU A 99 6.54 10.05 -0.95
C LEU A 99 7.29 9.32 0.18
N GLY A 100 8.06 8.29 -0.13
CA GLY A 100 8.72 7.41 0.82
C GLY A 100 7.90 6.15 1.13
N LYS A 101 8.59 5.04 1.39
CA LYS A 101 8.00 3.70 1.62
C LYS A 101 7.08 3.62 2.86
N GLU A 102 7.27 4.50 3.84
CA GLU A 102 6.49 4.54 5.09
C GLU A 102 5.38 5.61 5.08
N ASN A 103 5.18 6.31 3.96
CA ASN A 103 4.13 7.31 3.87
C ASN A 103 2.73 6.66 4.00
N PRO A 104 1.79 7.22 4.79
CA PRO A 104 0.46 6.63 4.97
C PRO A 104 -0.32 6.37 3.68
N ASP A 105 -0.23 7.27 2.70
CA ASP A 105 -0.92 7.13 1.41
C ASP A 105 -0.30 5.97 0.59
N VAL A 106 1.02 5.80 0.70
CA VAL A 106 1.74 4.67 0.10
C VAL A 106 1.32 3.36 0.75
N LEU A 107 1.29 3.30 2.08
CA LEU A 107 0.87 2.10 2.81
C LEU A 107 -0.58 1.70 2.46
N GLN A 108 -1.47 2.68 2.30
CA GLN A 108 -2.84 2.43 1.89
C GLN A 108 -2.93 1.84 0.47
N GLU A 109 -2.20 2.40 -0.50
CA GLU A 109 -2.18 1.87 -1.86
C GLU A 109 -1.51 0.49 -1.93
N LYS A 110 -0.49 0.23 -1.09
CA LYS A 110 0.13 -1.09 -0.93
C LYS A 110 -0.84 -2.12 -0.39
N GLU A 111 -1.58 -1.79 0.66
CA GLU A 111 -2.60 -2.69 1.23
C GLU A 111 -3.60 -3.12 0.15
N VAL A 112 -4.08 -2.17 -0.65
CA VAL A 112 -5.01 -2.44 -1.74
C VAL A 112 -4.38 -3.31 -2.81
N TYR A 113 -3.13 -3.03 -3.18
CA TYR A 113 -2.38 -3.82 -4.15
C TYR A 113 -2.20 -5.27 -3.69
N GLU A 114 -1.82 -5.49 -2.43
CA GLU A 114 -1.63 -6.82 -1.85
C GLU A 114 -2.93 -7.62 -1.79
N LEU A 115 -4.07 -6.97 -1.48
CA LEU A 115 -5.39 -7.62 -1.55
C LEU A 115 -5.74 -8.07 -2.97
N ILE A 116 -5.38 -7.27 -3.98
CA ILE A 116 -5.54 -7.64 -5.39
C ILE A 116 -4.65 -8.84 -5.73
N GLU A 117 -3.39 -8.84 -5.30
CA GLU A 117 -2.49 -9.98 -5.49
C GLU A 117 -3.06 -11.28 -4.90
N ILE A 118 -3.66 -11.22 -3.70
CA ILE A 118 -4.32 -12.37 -3.06
C ILE A 118 -5.48 -12.88 -3.93
N LYS A 119 -6.32 -11.99 -4.47
CA LYS A 119 -7.43 -12.37 -5.37
C LYS A 119 -6.91 -13.05 -6.63
N VAL A 120 -5.81 -12.55 -7.19
CA VAL A 120 -5.14 -13.12 -8.36
C VAL A 120 -4.57 -14.50 -8.06
N ILE A 121 -3.96 -14.70 -6.87
CA ILE A 121 -3.48 -16.01 -6.43
C ILE A 121 -4.64 -17.02 -6.32
N LEU A 122 -5.80 -16.61 -5.78
CA LEU A 122 -6.99 -17.46 -5.69
C LEU A 122 -7.52 -17.85 -7.07
N LEU A 123 -7.56 -16.90 -8.00
CA LEU A 123 -7.93 -17.16 -9.39
C LEU A 123 -6.97 -18.14 -10.06
N LEU A 124 -5.66 -17.95 -9.88
CA LEU A 124 -4.65 -18.89 -10.38
C LEU A 124 -4.85 -20.29 -9.79
N ARG A 125 -5.14 -20.42 -8.49
CA ARG A 125 -5.45 -21.74 -7.91
C ARG A 125 -6.63 -22.41 -8.62
N GLU A 126 -7.70 -21.67 -8.88
CA GLU A 126 -8.87 -22.18 -9.61
C GLU A 126 -8.54 -22.58 -11.06
N ILE A 127 -7.74 -21.79 -11.76
CA ILE A 127 -7.25 -22.11 -13.12
C ILE A 127 -6.40 -23.39 -13.11
N ARG A 128 -5.49 -23.55 -12.15
CA ARG A 128 -4.67 -24.76 -12.01
C ARG A 128 -5.55 -25.99 -11.82
N GLU A 129 -6.55 -25.92 -10.94
CA GLU A 129 -7.43 -27.04 -10.61
C GLU A 129 -8.39 -27.41 -11.76
N ARG A 130 -9.00 -26.42 -12.41
CA ARG A 130 -10.04 -26.65 -13.43
C ARG A 130 -9.48 -26.81 -14.84
N CYS A 131 -8.48 -26.02 -15.19
CA CYS A 131 -7.91 -25.98 -16.54
C CYS A 131 -6.66 -26.85 -16.68
N LYS A 132 -6.11 -27.36 -15.57
CA LYS A 132 -4.89 -28.19 -15.54
C LYS A 132 -3.67 -27.48 -16.13
N GLU A 133 -3.65 -26.15 -16.05
CA GLU A 133 -2.52 -25.33 -16.45
C GLU A 133 -1.35 -25.47 -15.48
N ASN A 134 -0.13 -25.45 -16.01
CA ASN A 134 1.08 -25.59 -15.22
C ASN A 134 1.81 -24.25 -15.08
N PHE A 135 1.90 -23.76 -13.85
CA PHE A 135 2.69 -22.58 -13.48
C PHE A 135 3.03 -22.64 -11.99
N THR A 136 4.14 -22.00 -11.65
CA THR A 136 4.59 -21.89 -10.26
C THR A 136 4.25 -20.50 -9.71
N THR A 137 3.71 -20.48 -8.50
CA THR A 137 3.44 -19.25 -7.76
C THR A 137 4.43 -19.13 -6.61
N ILE A 138 5.11 -17.99 -6.51
CA ILE A 138 6.02 -17.64 -5.42
C ILE A 138 5.37 -16.49 -4.64
N LEU A 139 5.11 -16.70 -3.36
CA LEU A 139 4.71 -15.62 -2.45
C LEU A 139 5.95 -15.15 -1.71
N TYR A 140 6.26 -13.87 -1.82
CA TYR A 140 7.43 -13.26 -1.24
C TYR A 140 7.02 -12.31 -0.11
N PHE A 141 7.42 -12.62 1.12
CA PHE A 141 7.18 -11.80 2.29
C PHE A 141 8.42 -10.98 2.63
N TYR A 142 8.25 -9.68 2.82
CA TYR A 142 9.35 -8.73 2.99
C TYR A 142 9.05 -7.65 4.03
N THR A 143 10.08 -6.92 4.45
CA THR A 143 9.95 -5.72 5.28
C THR A 143 10.67 -4.54 4.63
N ASN A 144 10.09 -3.36 4.74
CA ASN A 144 10.74 -2.09 4.40
C ASN A 144 11.24 -1.34 5.65
N LYS A 145 10.88 -1.80 6.86
CA LYS A 145 11.26 -1.15 8.11
C LYS A 145 12.72 -1.41 8.42
N LYS A 146 13.47 -0.34 8.68
CA LYS A 146 14.93 -0.42 8.94
C LYS A 146 15.29 -1.25 10.18
N ASN A 147 14.41 -1.26 11.19
CA ASN A 147 14.62 -1.93 12.47
C ASN A 147 13.50 -2.94 12.76
N ASP A 148 13.11 -3.74 11.76
CA ASP A 148 12.09 -4.76 11.94
C ASP A 148 12.66 -5.95 12.76
N PRO A 149 12.01 -6.39 13.85
CA PRO A 149 12.47 -7.55 14.61
C PRO A 149 12.41 -8.86 13.81
N LYS A 150 11.66 -8.91 12.71
CA LYS A 150 11.50 -10.11 11.88
C LYS A 150 12.56 -10.26 10.79
N GLY A 151 13.35 -9.22 10.47
CA GLY A 151 14.39 -9.32 9.45
C GLY A 151 15.01 -7.99 9.00
N ASP A 152 16.02 -8.07 8.14
CA ASP A 152 16.70 -6.90 7.57
C ASP A 152 16.04 -6.49 6.23
N TRP A 153 15.63 -5.22 6.15
CA TRP A 153 15.08 -4.62 4.94
C TRP A 153 16.02 -4.70 3.72
N ARG A 154 17.35 -4.75 3.93
CA ARG A 154 18.33 -4.89 2.83
C ARG A 154 18.33 -6.29 2.25
N GLU A 155 18.20 -7.32 3.10
CA GLU A 155 18.04 -8.69 2.62
C GLU A 155 16.74 -8.82 1.83
N SER A 156 15.67 -8.18 2.30
CA SER A 156 14.43 -8.07 1.54
C SER A 156 14.60 -7.38 0.18
N GLU A 157 15.27 -6.24 0.12
CA GLU A 157 15.50 -5.55 -1.16
C GLU A 157 16.32 -6.43 -2.13
N ASN A 158 17.38 -7.07 -1.63
CA ASN A 158 18.20 -8.00 -2.42
C ASN A 158 17.40 -9.22 -2.92
N GLN A 159 16.54 -9.80 -2.08
CA GLN A 159 15.69 -10.91 -2.48
C GLN A 159 14.72 -10.50 -3.60
N GLY A 160 14.20 -9.26 -3.56
CA GLY A 160 13.39 -8.69 -4.63
C GLY A 160 14.11 -8.71 -5.98
N TYR A 161 15.36 -8.24 -6.04
CA TYR A 161 16.15 -8.27 -7.27
C TYR A 161 16.42 -9.69 -7.79
N VAL A 162 16.66 -10.64 -6.89
CA VAL A 162 16.81 -12.06 -7.29
C VAL A 162 15.52 -12.56 -7.94
N LEU A 163 14.36 -12.29 -7.34
CA LEU A 163 13.07 -12.71 -7.85
C LEU A 163 12.71 -12.05 -9.18
N ASP A 164 13.00 -10.76 -9.35
CA ASP A 164 12.84 -10.07 -10.63
C ASP A 164 13.61 -10.77 -11.75
N SER A 165 14.85 -11.21 -11.46
CA SER A 165 15.67 -11.94 -12.42
C SER A 165 15.12 -13.33 -12.78
N ILE A 166 14.43 -13.99 -11.83
CA ILE A 166 13.78 -15.29 -12.04
C ILE A 166 12.51 -15.12 -12.85
N GLY A 167 11.64 -14.18 -12.46
CA GLY A 167 10.42 -13.87 -13.17
C GLY A 167 10.69 -13.45 -14.62
N ALA A 168 11.72 -12.61 -14.83
CA ALA A 168 12.15 -12.24 -16.18
C ALA A 168 12.62 -13.46 -16.99
N ALA A 169 13.39 -14.39 -16.40
CA ALA A 169 13.91 -15.56 -17.10
C ALA A 169 12.82 -16.58 -17.51
N HIS A 170 11.87 -16.85 -16.62
CA HIS A 170 10.81 -17.85 -16.84
C HIS A 170 9.65 -17.35 -17.70
N ASN A 171 9.37 -16.06 -17.72
CA ASN A 171 8.24 -15.51 -18.46
C ASN A 171 8.63 -15.03 -19.89
N MET A 172 9.84 -15.37 -20.36
CA MET A 172 10.23 -15.18 -21.76
C MET A 172 9.57 -16.23 -22.66
N LYS A 173 9.10 -15.80 -23.85
CA LYS A 173 8.51 -16.71 -24.85
C LYS A 173 9.47 -17.85 -25.19
N GLY A 174 9.00 -19.09 -25.05
CA GLY A 174 9.72 -20.30 -25.50
C GLY A 174 10.60 -20.99 -24.44
N LYS A 175 10.49 -20.64 -23.15
CA LYS A 175 11.17 -21.34 -22.05
C LYS A 175 10.23 -21.66 -20.89
N SER A 176 10.47 -22.83 -20.30
CA SER A 176 10.04 -23.31 -18.96
C SER A 176 8.59 -23.07 -18.52
N THR A 177 8.25 -23.62 -17.36
CA THR A 177 6.98 -23.35 -16.67
C THR A 177 6.96 -21.88 -16.23
N PRO A 178 5.88 -21.11 -16.51
CA PRO A 178 5.74 -19.72 -16.06
C PRO A 178 5.86 -19.60 -14.53
N VAL A 179 6.48 -18.51 -14.08
CA VAL A 179 6.66 -18.22 -12.65
C VAL A 179 6.03 -16.88 -12.33
N TYR A 180 5.03 -16.89 -11.45
CA TYR A 180 4.33 -15.70 -10.99
C TYR A 180 4.73 -15.37 -9.55
N ILE A 181 5.27 -14.18 -9.36
CA ILE A 181 5.75 -13.68 -8.07
C ILE A 181 4.77 -12.63 -7.53
N PHE A 182 4.38 -12.79 -6.28
CA PHE A 182 3.50 -11.89 -5.52
C PHE A 182 4.22 -11.48 -4.25
N ALA A 183 4.21 -10.18 -3.90
CA ALA A 183 5.07 -9.63 -2.86
C ALA A 183 4.24 -8.92 -1.78
N PHE A 184 4.42 -9.35 -0.52
CA PHE A 184 3.66 -8.92 0.63
C PHE A 184 4.54 -8.25 1.67
N ASP A 185 4.25 -7.00 1.99
CA ASP A 185 4.89 -6.26 3.07
C ASP A 185 4.31 -6.72 4.41
N ILE A 186 5.15 -7.33 5.24
CA ILE A 186 4.70 -7.87 6.54
C ILE A 186 4.24 -6.78 7.51
N ASN A 187 4.55 -5.51 7.21
CA ASN A 187 4.20 -4.35 8.00
C ASN A 187 2.81 -3.80 7.70
N ILE A 188 2.14 -4.28 6.65
CA ILE A 188 0.76 -3.93 6.38
C ILE A 188 -0.17 -4.65 7.37
N GLU A 189 -0.98 -3.87 8.08
CA GLU A 189 -1.92 -4.34 9.09
C GLU A 189 -3.30 -4.61 8.48
N ASN A 190 -3.40 -5.72 7.74
CA ASN A 190 -4.68 -6.18 7.19
C ASN A 190 -5.02 -7.60 7.67
N PRO A 191 -6.28 -7.91 8.03
CA PRO A 191 -6.68 -9.24 8.48
C PRO A 191 -6.34 -10.38 7.51
N VAL A 192 -6.47 -10.15 6.20
CA VAL A 192 -6.20 -11.16 5.16
C VAL A 192 -4.70 -11.40 5.02
N ILE A 193 -3.88 -10.34 5.03
CA ILE A 193 -2.42 -10.46 5.00
C ILE A 193 -1.92 -11.14 6.27
N ASN A 194 -2.48 -10.81 7.43
CA ASN A 194 -2.20 -11.47 8.70
C ASN A 194 -2.56 -12.96 8.67
N TYR A 195 -3.70 -13.31 8.08
CA TYR A 195 -4.09 -14.70 7.87
C TYR A 195 -3.08 -15.44 6.98
N LEU A 196 -2.64 -14.85 5.87
CA LEU A 196 -1.59 -15.43 5.00
C LEU A 196 -0.27 -15.65 5.72
N LYS A 197 0.18 -14.67 6.52
CA LYS A 197 1.39 -14.81 7.34
C LYS A 197 1.27 -15.98 8.32
N ASN A 198 0.11 -16.14 8.95
CA ASN A 198 -0.13 -17.24 9.89
C ASN A 198 -0.24 -18.60 9.19
N LEU A 199 -0.95 -18.65 8.06
CA LEU A 199 -1.15 -19.86 7.26
C LEU A 199 0.20 -20.49 6.84
N TYR A 200 1.15 -19.64 6.45
CA TYR A 200 2.49 -20.08 6.03
C TYR A 200 3.55 -19.94 7.14
N ASN A 201 3.14 -19.66 8.38
CA ASN A 201 4.04 -19.53 9.54
C ASN A 201 5.24 -18.58 9.29
N ILE A 202 4.96 -17.39 8.76
CA ILE A 202 5.97 -16.37 8.43
C ILE A 202 6.47 -15.70 9.71
N THR A 203 7.55 -16.23 10.28
CA THR A 203 8.18 -15.70 11.50
C THR A 203 9.36 -14.78 11.23
N ARG A 204 10.00 -14.91 10.07
CA ARG A 204 11.16 -14.12 9.63
C ARG A 204 11.01 -13.67 8.19
N VAL A 205 11.69 -12.59 7.82
CA VAL A 205 11.80 -12.11 6.45
C VAL A 205 13.27 -11.82 6.06
N PRO A 206 13.63 -11.86 4.76
CA PRO A 206 12.78 -12.27 3.62
C PRO A 206 12.32 -13.73 3.74
N ALA A 207 11.11 -14.03 3.27
CA ALA A 207 10.59 -15.39 3.22
C ALA A 207 9.87 -15.65 1.91
N LEU A 208 10.06 -16.86 1.37
CA LEU A 208 9.44 -17.32 0.14
C LEU A 208 8.53 -18.50 0.45
N VAL A 209 7.33 -18.49 -0.11
CA VAL A 209 6.46 -19.67 -0.18
C VAL A 209 6.43 -20.14 -1.62
N ILE A 210 6.97 -21.33 -1.87
CA ILE A 210 7.05 -21.96 -3.18
C ILE A 210 6.44 -23.35 -3.04
N ASN A 211 5.44 -23.67 -3.86
CA ASN A 211 4.72 -24.95 -3.78
C ASN A 211 4.24 -25.29 -2.34
N GLU A 212 3.68 -24.30 -1.65
CA GLU A 212 3.17 -24.41 -0.27
C GLU A 212 4.24 -24.65 0.82
N HIS A 213 5.53 -24.73 0.44
CA HIS A 213 6.64 -24.82 1.38
C HIS A 213 7.25 -23.45 1.65
N THR A 214 7.55 -23.17 2.92
CA THR A 214 8.11 -21.89 3.36
C THR A 214 9.64 -22.00 3.52
N TYR A 215 10.34 -21.03 2.92
CA TYR A 215 11.78 -20.86 2.96
C TYR A 215 12.10 -19.48 3.54
N THR A 216 12.96 -19.42 4.55
CA THR A 216 13.29 -18.16 5.24
C THR A 216 14.75 -17.78 5.02
N GLY A 217 15.00 -16.47 4.92
CA GLY A 217 16.32 -15.91 4.66
C GLY A 217 16.53 -15.61 3.17
N LEU A 218 17.59 -14.85 2.89
CA LEU A 218 17.98 -14.53 1.52
C LEU A 218 18.40 -15.80 0.78
N MET A 219 17.79 -16.05 -0.37
CA MET A 219 18.08 -17.17 -1.26
C MET A 219 18.67 -16.67 -2.56
N THR A 220 19.71 -17.36 -3.03
CA THR A 220 20.32 -17.12 -4.33
C THR A 220 19.43 -17.62 -5.45
N LYS A 221 19.65 -17.10 -6.66
CA LYS A 221 18.96 -17.57 -7.87
C LYS A 221 19.06 -19.09 -8.04
N ASN A 222 20.26 -19.65 -7.90
CA ASN A 222 20.49 -21.09 -8.08
C ASN A 222 19.74 -21.97 -7.06
N GLU A 223 19.57 -21.50 -5.82
CA GLU A 223 18.80 -22.22 -4.81
C GLU A 223 17.32 -22.27 -5.17
N ILE A 224 16.77 -21.15 -5.65
CA ILE A 224 15.37 -21.07 -6.07
C ILE A 224 15.14 -21.91 -7.33
N GLU A 225 16.02 -21.83 -8.33
CA GLU A 225 15.93 -22.64 -9.56
C GLU A 225 15.88 -24.14 -9.27
N LYS A 226 16.73 -24.64 -8.35
CA LYS A 226 16.70 -26.04 -7.90
C LYS A 226 15.40 -26.45 -7.22
N ILE A 227 14.67 -25.52 -6.63
CA ILE A 227 13.34 -25.76 -6.05
C ILE A 227 12.28 -25.80 -7.16
N LEU A 228 12.41 -24.94 -8.17
CA LEU A 228 11.49 -24.88 -9.31
C LEU A 228 11.61 -26.06 -10.28
N GLU A 229 12.75 -26.75 -10.30
CA GLU A 229 12.99 -27.96 -11.11
C GLU A 229 12.37 -29.24 -10.51
N LYS A 230 11.90 -29.20 -9.26
CA LYS A 230 11.27 -30.34 -8.58
C LYS A 230 9.77 -30.43 -8.87
#